data_AF-A0A352CJI1-F1
#
_entry.id   AF-A0A352CJI1-F1
#
_cell.length_a   1.000
_cell.length_b   1.000
_cell.length_c   1.000
_cell.angle_alpha   90.00
_cell.angle_beta   90.00
_cell.angle_gamma   90.00
#
_symmetry.space_group_name_H-M   'P 1'
#
loop_
_entity.id
_entity.type
_entity.pdbx_description
1 polymer ?
#
loop_
_entity_poly.entity_id
_entity_poly.type
_entity_poly.pdbx_seq_one_letter_code
_entity_poly.pdbx_strand_id
1 'polypeptide(L)'
;MLMADWSSILLIVFGLVACIQLFYYGWFFGRVAFHRSPQRAQYRQHPVSVIICARDEDENLARNLPGVLVQDYPSTKEVVVVNDNSTDDSKYILQELKKTFKHLQVVELQQEAKLISGKKYPLSIGIREAKHEILLLTDADCVPASEHWMQKMQDAYGEGIEIVLGYGAYHKTRGLLNKLIRFETFHTALQYLSYALAGIPYMGVGRNLSYRKDLFLRNKGFSAINHIPSGDDDL
;
A
#
# COMPACT_ATOMS: atom_id res chain seq x y z
N MET A 1 -51.04 -30.92 5.74
CA MET A 1 -50.24 -29.67 5.79
C MET A 1 -48.92 -30.04 6.43
N LEU A 2 -47.90 -30.34 5.63
CA LEU A 2 -46.60 -30.79 6.11
C LEU A 2 -45.99 -29.67 6.97
N MET A 3 -45.92 -29.87 8.28
CA MET A 3 -44.98 -29.11 9.11
C MET A 3 -43.61 -29.54 8.64
N ALA A 4 -42.99 -28.73 7.77
CA ALA A 4 -41.64 -28.98 7.32
C ALA A 4 -40.76 -29.14 8.57
N ASP A 5 -40.07 -30.28 8.66
CA ASP A 5 -39.18 -30.58 9.76
C ASP A 5 -38.12 -29.47 9.81
N TRP A 6 -38.11 -28.71 10.91
CA TRP A 6 -37.18 -27.59 11.12
C TRP A 6 -35.73 -28.01 10.90
N SER A 7 -35.38 -29.27 11.19
CA SER A 7 -34.04 -29.81 10.94
C SER A 7 -33.69 -29.82 9.44
N SER A 8 -34.65 -30.20 8.59
CA SER A 8 -34.49 -30.24 7.13
C SER A 8 -34.37 -28.83 6.55
N ILE A 9 -35.15 -27.88 7.06
CA ILE A 9 -35.04 -26.47 6.65
C ILE A 9 -33.65 -25.92 7.01
N LEU A 10 -33.19 -26.13 8.25
CA LEU A 10 -31.87 -25.65 8.70
C LEU A 10 -30.73 -26.26 7.87
N LEU A 11 -30.82 -27.55 7.55
CA LEU A 11 -29.83 -28.23 6.70
C LEU A 11 -29.81 -27.66 5.27
N ILE A 12 -30.98 -27.41 4.68
CA ILE A 12 -31.08 -26.78 3.35
C ILE A 12 -30.48 -25.37 3.37
N VAL A 13 -30.81 -24.56 4.37
CA VAL A 13 -30.27 -23.20 4.52
C VAL A 13 -28.74 -23.23 4.69
N PHE A 14 -28.23 -24.11 5.55
CA PHE A 14 -26.78 -24.30 5.73
C PHE A 14 -26.11 -24.71 4.41
N GLY A 15 -26.69 -25.68 3.69
CA GLY A 15 -26.19 -26.13 2.40
C GLY A 15 -26.15 -25.00 1.36
N LEU A 16 -27.23 -24.20 1.28
CA LEU A 16 -27.29 -23.04 0.38
C LEU A 16 -26.23 -22.00 0.73
N VAL A 17 -26.09 -21.64 2.00
CA VAL A 17 -25.06 -20.68 2.46
C VAL A 17 -23.67 -21.22 2.15
N ALA A 18 -23.40 -22.50 2.43
CA ALA A 18 -22.11 -23.13 2.12
C ALA A 18 -21.82 -23.12 0.62
N CYS A 19 -22.80 -23.43 -0.23
CA CYS A 19 -22.64 -23.37 -1.69
C CYS A 19 -22.35 -21.94 -2.17
N ILE A 20 -23.04 -20.93 -1.64
CA ILE A 20 -22.79 -19.52 -1.96
C ILE A 20 -21.37 -19.12 -1.57
N GLN A 21 -20.90 -19.51 -0.37
CA GLN A 21 -19.55 -19.22 0.11
C GLN A 21 -18.47 -19.92 -0.73
N LEU A 22 -18.68 -21.20 -1.07
CA LEU A 22 -17.77 -21.94 -1.94
C LEU A 22 -17.68 -21.34 -3.34
N PHE A 23 -18.81 -20.91 -3.91
CA PHE A 23 -18.83 -20.19 -5.18
C PHE A 23 -18.07 -18.87 -5.07
N TYR A 24 -18.35 -18.07 -4.02
CA TYR A 24 -17.67 -16.79 -3.79
C TYR A 24 -16.15 -16.98 -3.67
N TYR A 25 -15.67 -17.91 -2.84
CA TYR A 25 -14.24 -18.17 -2.69
C TYR A 25 -13.61 -18.73 -3.96
N GLY A 26 -14.27 -19.68 -4.63
CA GLY A 26 -13.78 -20.25 -5.89
C GLY A 26 -13.67 -19.19 -6.99
N TRP A 27 -14.67 -18.31 -7.08
CA TRP A 27 -14.71 -17.24 -8.08
C TRP A 27 -13.69 -16.15 -7.76
N PHE A 28 -13.79 -15.48 -6.61
CA PHE A 28 -12.93 -14.34 -6.29
C PHE A 28 -11.50 -14.80 -5.96
N PHE A 29 -11.32 -15.65 -4.95
CA PHE A 29 -9.99 -16.01 -4.47
C PHE A 29 -9.24 -16.93 -5.43
N GLY A 30 -9.97 -17.68 -6.25
CA GLY A 30 -9.38 -18.44 -7.37
C GLY A 30 -8.58 -17.54 -8.33
N ARG A 31 -9.01 -16.29 -8.55
CA ARG A 31 -8.28 -15.35 -9.43
C ARG A 31 -6.87 -15.08 -8.93
N VAL A 32 -6.69 -14.89 -7.63
CA VAL A 32 -5.37 -14.68 -7.02
C VAL A 32 -4.56 -15.97 -7.03
N ALA A 33 -5.17 -17.10 -6.65
CA ALA A 33 -4.49 -18.40 -6.59
C ALA A 33 -3.93 -18.85 -7.95
N PHE A 34 -4.63 -18.54 -9.04
CA PHE A 34 -4.21 -18.88 -10.41
C PHE A 34 -3.63 -17.68 -11.18
N HIS A 35 -3.45 -16.53 -10.52
CA HIS A 35 -2.85 -15.36 -11.16
C HIS A 35 -1.39 -15.68 -11.52
N ARG A 36 -1.04 -15.42 -12.77
CA ARG A 36 0.35 -15.42 -13.22
C ARG A 36 0.66 -14.04 -13.74
N SER A 37 1.66 -13.40 -13.12
CA SER A 37 2.15 -12.14 -13.64
C SER A 37 2.72 -12.38 -15.05
N PRO A 38 2.23 -11.68 -16.08
CA PRO A 38 2.76 -11.85 -17.42
C PRO A 38 4.25 -11.50 -17.42
N GLN A 39 5.10 -12.43 -17.87
CA GLN A 39 6.50 -12.14 -18.10
C GLN A 39 6.60 -11.09 -19.20
N ARG A 40 7.08 -9.90 -18.85
CA ARG A 40 7.24 -8.83 -19.84
C ARG A 40 8.46 -9.07 -20.70
N ALA A 41 8.26 -8.97 -22.02
CA ALA A 41 9.33 -9.02 -23.00
C ALA A 41 10.24 -7.77 -22.95
N GLN A 42 9.76 -6.66 -22.40
CA GLN A 42 10.52 -5.41 -22.25
C GLN A 42 10.29 -4.78 -20.88
N TYR A 43 11.37 -4.64 -20.11
CA TYR A 43 11.39 -3.83 -18.90
C TYR A 43 11.39 -2.36 -19.29
N ARG A 44 10.20 -1.73 -19.35
CA ARG A 44 10.13 -0.27 -19.42
C ARG A 44 10.46 0.28 -18.04
N GLN A 45 11.73 0.61 -17.81
CA GLN A 45 12.25 1.10 -16.53
C GLN A 45 11.90 2.59 -16.37
N HIS A 46 10.69 2.90 -15.92
CA HIS A 46 10.19 4.26 -15.74
C HIS A 46 10.75 4.92 -14.47
N PRO A 47 11.15 6.20 -14.48
CA PRO A 47 11.54 6.87 -13.25
C PRO A 47 10.45 6.81 -12.16
N VAL A 48 10.86 6.60 -10.90
CA VAL A 48 9.93 6.43 -9.77
C VAL A 48 10.24 7.36 -8.61
N SER A 49 9.21 7.85 -7.94
CA SER A 49 9.31 8.61 -6.69
C SER A 49 8.69 7.80 -5.55
N VAL A 50 9.47 7.43 -4.55
CA VAL A 50 8.95 6.82 -3.32
C VAL A 50 8.52 7.92 -2.37
N ILE A 51 7.32 7.83 -1.81
CA ILE A 51 6.81 8.78 -0.80
C ILE A 51 6.68 8.06 0.53
N ILE A 52 7.24 8.64 1.57
CA ILE A 52 7.17 8.16 2.95
C ILE A 52 6.76 9.33 3.83
N CYS A 53 5.70 9.15 4.63
CA CYS A 53 5.34 10.09 5.69
C CYS A 53 5.89 9.57 7.01
N ALA A 54 6.48 10.45 7.82
CA ALA A 54 7.06 10.10 9.11
C ALA A 54 6.65 11.15 10.15
N ARG A 55 6.17 10.70 11.31
CA ARG A 55 5.88 11.55 12.47
C ARG A 55 6.29 10.80 13.73
N ASP A 56 7.33 11.30 14.39
CA ASP A 56 7.94 10.66 15.56
C ASP A 56 8.38 9.21 15.25
N GLU A 57 9.16 9.03 14.18
CA GLU A 57 9.54 7.72 13.60
C GLU A 57 11.06 7.49 13.60
N ASP A 58 11.84 8.11 14.47
CA ASP A 58 13.30 8.08 14.48
C ASP A 58 13.91 6.66 14.42
N GLU A 59 13.45 5.75 15.27
CA GLU A 59 13.88 4.35 15.32
C GLU A 59 13.55 3.60 14.01
N ASN A 60 12.35 3.83 13.49
CA ASN A 60 11.85 3.19 12.28
C ASN A 60 12.58 3.72 11.04
N LEU A 61 12.82 5.03 10.96
CA LEU A 61 13.62 5.65 9.92
C LEU A 61 15.05 5.12 9.92
N ALA A 62 15.69 5.05 11.09
CA ALA A 62 17.05 4.51 11.20
C ALA A 62 17.12 3.03 10.76
N ARG A 63 16.11 2.23 11.09
CA ARG A 63 16.07 0.80 10.81
C ARG A 63 15.66 0.46 9.38
N ASN A 64 14.63 1.12 8.85
CA ASN A 64 13.90 0.68 7.67
C ASN A 64 14.23 1.50 6.40
N LEU A 65 14.41 2.81 6.54
CA LEU A 65 14.66 3.70 5.40
C LEU A 65 15.89 3.29 4.56
N PRO A 66 17.00 2.79 5.13
CA PRO A 66 18.10 2.26 4.34
C PRO A 66 17.66 1.20 3.32
N GLY A 67 16.73 0.31 3.68
CA GLY A 67 16.20 -0.73 2.78
C GLY A 67 15.46 -0.18 1.56
N VAL A 68 14.82 0.99 1.69
CA VAL A 68 14.21 1.73 0.57
C VAL A 68 15.28 2.43 -0.25
N LEU A 69 16.30 3.01 0.39
CA LEU A 69 17.33 3.79 -0.29
C LEU A 69 18.25 2.92 -1.17
N VAL A 70 18.56 1.69 -0.74
CA VAL A 70 19.51 0.77 -1.41
C VAL A 70 18.88 -0.19 -2.42
N GLN A 71 17.63 0.05 -2.85
CA GLN A 71 16.95 -0.78 -3.85
C GLN A 71 17.75 -0.92 -5.16
N ASP A 72 17.89 -2.13 -5.68
CA ASP A 72 18.44 -2.38 -7.01
C ASP A 72 17.39 -1.99 -8.05
N TYR A 73 17.55 -0.79 -8.60
CA TYR A 73 16.64 -0.21 -9.57
C TYR A 73 17.42 0.44 -10.71
N PRO A 74 17.36 -0.11 -11.94
CA PRO A 74 18.15 0.38 -13.07
C PRO A 74 17.79 1.80 -13.54
N SER A 75 16.56 2.26 -13.31
CA SER A 75 16.13 3.62 -13.71
C SER A 75 16.45 4.68 -12.65
N THR A 76 16.07 5.92 -12.96
CA THR A 76 16.10 7.00 -11.98
C THR A 76 15.10 6.74 -10.86
N LYS A 77 15.54 6.93 -9.62
CA LYS A 77 14.69 6.87 -8.42
C LYS A 77 14.95 8.09 -7.55
N GLU A 78 13.91 8.48 -6.83
CA GLU A 78 14.04 9.36 -5.67
C GLU A 78 13.20 8.84 -4.51
N VAL A 79 13.58 9.23 -3.30
CA VAL A 79 12.82 8.94 -2.09
C VAL A 79 12.52 10.27 -1.43
N VAL A 80 11.24 10.60 -1.31
CA VAL A 80 10.72 11.80 -0.66
C VAL A 80 10.19 11.39 0.70
N VAL A 81 10.89 11.79 1.76
CA VAL A 81 10.40 11.63 3.13
C VAL A 81 9.82 12.96 3.60
N VAL A 82 8.56 12.93 4.01
CA VAL A 82 7.87 14.07 4.61
C VAL A 82 7.90 13.89 6.13
N ASN A 83 8.70 14.71 6.80
CA ASN A 83 8.78 14.77 8.26
C ASN A 83 7.64 15.66 8.78
N ASP A 84 6.58 15.03 9.29
CA ASP A 84 5.32 15.65 9.67
C ASP A 84 5.33 16.11 11.13
N ASN A 85 5.98 17.24 11.39
CA ASN A 85 5.99 17.89 12.71
C ASN A 85 6.49 16.98 13.84
N SER A 86 7.49 16.13 13.54
CA SER A 86 8.13 15.28 14.54
C SER A 86 8.83 16.11 15.63
N THR A 87 8.77 15.59 16.84
CA THR A 87 9.36 16.15 18.07
C THR A 87 10.54 15.34 18.57
N ASP A 88 10.75 14.14 18.02
CA ASP A 88 11.86 13.24 18.27
C ASP A 88 13.11 13.55 17.40
N ASP A 89 14.04 12.60 17.32
CA ASP A 89 15.28 12.75 16.57
C ASP A 89 15.14 12.47 15.06
N SER A 90 13.92 12.29 14.53
CA SER A 90 13.65 11.94 13.11
C SER A 90 14.36 12.88 12.14
N LYS A 91 14.33 14.19 12.45
CA LYS A 91 15.01 15.22 11.66
C LYS A 91 16.51 14.98 11.53
N TYR A 92 17.18 14.61 12.62
CA TYR A 92 18.63 14.39 12.63
C TYR A 92 19.00 13.13 11.86
N ILE A 93 18.22 12.06 12.02
CA ILE A 93 18.39 10.81 11.25
C ILE A 93 18.27 11.08 9.74
N LEU A 94 17.24 11.83 9.33
CA LEU A 94 17.02 12.18 7.92
C LEU A 94 18.14 13.07 7.35
N GLN A 95 18.62 14.03 8.13
CA GLN A 95 19.75 14.88 7.72
C GLN A 95 21.02 14.06 7.52
N GLU A 96 21.30 13.09 8.39
CA GLU A 96 22.47 12.24 8.28
C GLU A 96 22.40 11.33 7.05
N LEU A 97 21.25 10.66 6.85
CA LEU A 97 21.04 9.84 5.66
C LEU A 97 21.15 10.64 4.36
N LYS A 98 20.67 11.89 4.35
CA LYS A 98 20.74 12.78 3.16
C LYS A 98 22.18 13.14 2.78
N LYS A 99 23.13 13.14 3.71
CA LYS A 99 24.55 13.36 3.38
C LYS A 99 25.08 12.26 2.44
N THR A 100 24.67 11.02 2.69
CA THR A 100 25.07 9.82 1.96
C THR A 100 24.24 9.60 0.70
N PHE A 101 22.91 9.69 0.80
CA PHE A 101 21.98 9.33 -0.27
C PHE A 101 21.45 10.58 -0.98
N LYS A 102 22.03 10.93 -2.14
CA LYS A 102 21.66 12.16 -2.88
C LYS A 102 20.25 12.12 -3.49
N HIS A 103 19.69 10.93 -3.68
CA HIS A 103 18.31 10.73 -4.13
C HIS A 103 17.28 10.79 -3.00
N LEU A 104 17.70 10.99 -1.74
CA LEU A 104 16.83 11.29 -0.61
C LEU A 104 16.48 12.78 -0.59
N GLN A 105 15.20 13.08 -0.72
CA GLN A 105 14.61 14.40 -0.48
C GLN A 105 13.86 14.37 0.84
N VAL A 106 14.04 15.41 1.63
CA VAL A 106 13.40 15.56 2.94
C VAL A 106 12.57 16.84 2.90
N VAL A 107 11.28 16.70 3.19
CA VAL A 107 10.33 17.80 3.29
C VAL A 107 9.96 17.95 4.76
N GLU A 108 10.29 19.10 5.35
CA GLU A 108 10.01 19.39 6.76
C GLU A 108 8.68 20.14 6.86
N LEU A 109 7.71 19.57 7.59
CA LEU A 109 6.49 20.25 7.97
C LEU A 109 6.61 20.70 9.41
N GLN A 110 6.45 22.01 9.63
CA GLN A 110 6.54 22.63 10.96
C GLN A 110 5.19 23.09 11.51
N GLN A 111 4.13 22.84 10.75
CA GLN A 111 2.78 23.28 11.09
C GLN A 111 1.79 22.17 10.77
N GLU A 112 0.92 21.87 11.72
CA GLU A 112 -0.17 20.94 11.50
C GLU A 112 -1.21 21.53 10.54
N ALA A 113 -1.68 20.70 9.62
CA ALA A 113 -2.81 21.07 8.79
C ALA A 113 -4.10 21.04 9.61
N LYS A 114 -4.65 22.24 9.87
CA LYS A 114 -5.96 22.36 10.49
C LYS A 114 -7.01 21.69 9.60
N LEU A 115 -7.90 20.90 10.22
CA LEU A 115 -9.03 20.21 9.57
C LEU A 115 -8.67 19.07 8.61
N ILE A 116 -7.41 18.65 8.56
CA ILE A 116 -6.99 17.45 7.82
C ILE A 116 -6.41 16.47 8.83
N SER A 117 -7.09 15.35 9.04
CA SER A 117 -6.64 14.33 9.99
C SER A 117 -5.73 13.30 9.33
N GLY A 118 -4.79 12.77 10.13
CA GLY A 118 -3.90 11.68 9.73
C GLY A 118 -2.89 12.08 8.66
N LYS A 119 -2.40 11.08 7.91
CA LYS A 119 -1.28 11.25 6.97
C LYS A 119 -1.65 11.90 5.63
N LYS A 120 -2.91 12.28 5.40
CA LYS A 120 -3.39 12.84 4.12
C LYS A 120 -2.67 14.12 3.73
N TYR A 121 -2.46 15.02 4.69
CA TYR A 121 -1.74 16.28 4.44
C TYR A 121 -0.27 16.04 4.08
N PRO A 122 0.55 15.38 4.94
CA PRO A 122 1.95 15.12 4.60
C PRO A 122 2.08 14.30 3.31
N LEU A 123 1.21 13.32 3.09
CA LEU A 123 1.20 12.52 1.87
C LEU A 123 0.92 13.38 0.63
N SER A 124 -0.05 14.29 0.70
CA SER A 124 -0.34 15.24 -0.39
C SER A 124 0.84 16.15 -0.71
N ILE A 125 1.57 16.61 0.32
CA ILE A 125 2.79 17.39 0.12
C ILE A 125 3.86 16.54 -0.55
N GLY A 126 4.13 15.33 -0.05
CA GLY A 126 5.13 14.43 -0.64
C GLY A 126 4.85 14.11 -2.10
N ILE A 127 3.59 13.82 -2.44
CA ILE A 127 3.16 13.58 -3.82
C ILE A 127 3.36 14.82 -4.71
N ARG A 128 3.06 16.01 -4.19
CA ARG A 128 3.28 17.26 -4.94
C ARG A 128 4.77 17.52 -5.20
N GLU A 129 5.63 17.25 -4.22
CA GLU A 129 7.08 17.43 -4.30
C GLU A 129 7.80 16.35 -5.14
N ALA A 130 7.15 15.21 -5.40
CA ALA A 130 7.72 14.18 -6.28
C ALA A 130 7.97 14.68 -7.71
N LYS A 131 9.12 14.33 -8.27
CA LYS A 131 9.58 14.66 -9.62
C LYS A 131 9.08 13.69 -10.67
N HIS A 132 8.76 12.47 -10.30
CA HIS A 132 8.39 11.42 -11.26
C HIS A 132 6.91 11.10 -11.22
N GLU A 133 6.45 10.54 -12.35
CA GLU A 133 5.04 10.23 -12.56
C GLU A 133 4.60 8.97 -11.80
N ILE A 134 5.47 7.98 -11.67
CA ILE A 134 5.15 6.76 -10.93
C ILE A 134 5.50 6.97 -9.46
N LEU A 135 4.47 6.96 -8.62
CA LEU A 135 4.60 7.11 -7.17
C LEU A 135 4.55 5.74 -6.51
N LEU A 136 5.47 5.47 -5.59
CA LEU A 136 5.49 4.28 -4.75
C LEU A 136 5.27 4.73 -3.31
N LEU A 137 4.22 4.26 -2.65
CA LEU A 137 3.90 4.62 -1.28
C LEU A 137 4.34 3.50 -0.33
N THR A 138 5.02 3.90 0.74
CA THR A 138 5.30 3.03 1.88
C THR A 138 5.37 3.86 3.17
N ASP A 139 5.25 3.20 4.31
CA ASP A 139 5.25 3.85 5.62
C ASP A 139 6.65 3.78 6.26
N ALA A 140 6.95 4.67 7.21
CA ALA A 140 8.26 4.73 7.86
C ALA A 140 8.57 3.46 8.67
N ASP A 141 7.53 2.78 9.17
CA ASP A 141 7.62 1.53 9.92
C ASP A 141 7.73 0.27 9.02
N CYS A 142 7.78 0.45 7.70
CA CYS A 142 7.83 -0.63 6.72
C CYS A 142 9.21 -0.74 6.05
N VAL A 143 9.60 -1.98 5.73
CA VAL A 143 10.82 -2.28 4.96
C VAL A 143 10.48 -3.11 3.71
N PRO A 144 11.07 -2.81 2.55
CA PRO A 144 10.91 -3.65 1.37
C PRO A 144 11.33 -5.11 1.61
N ALA A 145 10.53 -6.06 1.14
CA ALA A 145 10.81 -7.49 1.30
C ALA A 145 12.01 -8.00 0.49
N SER A 146 12.49 -7.22 -0.48
CA SER A 146 13.65 -7.53 -1.32
C SER A 146 14.28 -6.24 -1.85
N GLU A 147 15.50 -6.32 -2.35
CA GLU A 147 16.19 -5.21 -3.05
C GLU A 147 15.53 -4.83 -4.39
N HIS A 148 14.64 -5.67 -4.93
CA HIS A 148 13.93 -5.44 -6.19
C HIS A 148 12.45 -4.99 -6.01
N TRP A 149 12.06 -4.43 -4.86
CA TRP A 149 10.67 -4.02 -4.63
C TRP A 149 10.21 -2.92 -5.60
N MET A 150 11.03 -1.88 -5.83
CA MET A 150 10.70 -0.82 -6.79
C MET A 150 10.46 -1.39 -8.19
N GLN A 151 11.33 -2.30 -8.63
CA GLN A 151 11.20 -2.98 -9.92
C GLN A 151 9.90 -3.78 -10.00
N LYS A 152 9.58 -4.59 -8.98
CA LYS A 152 8.35 -5.41 -8.95
C LYS A 152 7.08 -4.57 -9.01
N MET A 153 7.03 -3.46 -8.27
CA MET A 153 5.89 -2.56 -8.29
C MET A 153 5.76 -1.86 -9.65
N GLN A 154 6.89 -1.40 -10.22
CA GLN A 154 6.89 -0.71 -11.50
C GLN A 154 6.56 -1.65 -12.68
N ASP A 155 7.01 -2.91 -12.62
CA ASP A 155 6.75 -3.93 -13.65
C ASP A 155 5.27 -4.28 -13.78
N ALA A 156 4.45 -4.01 -12.76
CA ALA A 156 3.00 -4.22 -12.83
C ALA A 156 2.27 -3.18 -13.70
N TYR A 157 2.88 -2.04 -14.03
CA TYR A 157 2.23 -0.98 -14.82
C TYR A 157 2.12 -1.33 -16.30
N GLY A 158 0.95 -1.78 -16.75
CA GLY A 158 0.62 -1.98 -18.18
C GLY A 158 0.10 -0.74 -18.88
N GLU A 159 -0.25 -0.91 -20.16
CA GLU A 159 -1.08 0.08 -20.85
C GLU A 159 -2.42 0.20 -20.11
N GLY A 160 -2.84 1.44 -19.84
CA GLY A 160 -4.08 1.73 -19.10
C GLY A 160 -4.03 1.47 -17.59
N ILE A 161 -2.92 0.96 -17.03
CA ILE A 161 -2.80 0.78 -15.58
C ILE A 161 -2.39 2.10 -14.93
N GLU A 162 -3.22 2.57 -14.00
CA GLU A 162 -3.00 3.81 -13.23
C GLU A 162 -2.66 3.56 -11.76
N ILE A 163 -3.01 2.38 -11.23
CA ILE A 163 -2.81 1.97 -9.84
C ILE A 163 -2.27 0.53 -9.80
N VAL A 164 -1.30 0.27 -8.93
CA VAL A 164 -0.72 -1.04 -8.65
C VAL A 164 -0.82 -1.31 -7.15
N LEU A 165 -1.38 -2.46 -6.79
CA LEU A 165 -1.56 -2.90 -5.41
C LEU A 165 -0.48 -3.90 -5.01
N GLY A 166 0.16 -3.68 -3.87
CA GLY A 166 1.18 -4.56 -3.32
C GLY A 166 0.77 -5.17 -1.98
N TYR A 167 1.22 -6.40 -1.73
CA TYR A 167 0.99 -7.06 -0.44
C TYR A 167 1.94 -6.54 0.65
N GLY A 168 1.39 -5.98 1.73
CA GLY A 168 2.13 -5.52 2.91
C GLY A 168 2.07 -6.53 4.06
N ALA A 169 2.90 -7.57 4.01
CA ALA A 169 2.93 -8.66 4.98
C ALA A 169 3.55 -8.26 6.33
N TYR A 170 3.02 -8.77 7.44
CA TYR A 170 3.67 -8.65 8.74
C TYR A 170 4.77 -9.71 8.93
N HIS A 171 5.85 -9.32 9.59
CA HIS A 171 6.89 -10.23 10.03
C HIS A 171 6.33 -11.33 10.93
N LYS A 172 6.81 -12.55 10.73
CA LYS A 172 6.47 -13.69 11.57
C LYS A 172 7.22 -13.58 12.89
N THR A 173 6.47 -13.39 13.97
CA THR A 173 6.99 -13.41 15.34
C THR A 173 6.29 -14.52 16.14
N ARG A 174 6.74 -14.77 17.37
CA ARG A 174 6.13 -15.80 18.24
C ARG A 174 4.79 -15.30 18.80
N GLY A 175 3.90 -16.23 19.13
CA GLY A 175 2.63 -15.95 19.81
C GLY A 175 1.40 -16.08 18.90
N LEU A 176 0.24 -16.20 19.53
CA LEU A 176 -1.05 -16.33 18.84
C LEU A 176 -1.50 -15.02 18.19
N LEU A 177 -1.23 -13.88 18.84
CA LEU A 177 -1.60 -12.56 18.33
C LEU A 177 -0.99 -12.28 16.95
N ASN A 178 0.32 -12.53 16.77
CA ASN A 178 0.97 -12.34 15.46
C ASN A 178 0.41 -13.29 14.39
N LYS A 179 0.02 -14.52 14.76
CA LYS A 179 -0.63 -15.45 13.82
C LYS A 179 -1.98 -14.90 13.35
N LEU A 180 -2.78 -14.34 14.27
CA LEU A 180 -4.07 -13.73 13.95
C LEU A 180 -3.90 -12.47 13.09
N ILE A 181 -2.98 -11.56 13.45
CA ILE A 181 -2.68 -10.35 12.66
C ILE A 181 -2.28 -10.73 11.23
N ARG A 182 -1.39 -11.72 11.08
CA ARG A 182 -0.94 -12.20 9.76
C ARG A 182 -2.06 -12.88 8.97
N PHE A 183 -2.94 -13.63 9.64
CA PHE A 183 -4.11 -14.23 9.01
C PHE A 183 -5.08 -13.18 8.49
N GLU A 184 -5.48 -12.22 9.32
CA GLU A 184 -6.34 -11.10 8.92
C GLU A 184 -5.71 -10.29 7.79
N THR A 185 -4.43 -9.93 7.92
CA THR A 185 -3.71 -9.18 6.87
C THR A 185 -3.66 -9.95 5.55
N PHE A 186 -3.45 -11.27 5.60
CA PHE A 186 -3.48 -12.10 4.41
C PHE A 186 -4.89 -12.19 3.82
N HIS A 187 -5.92 -12.32 4.67
CA HIS A 187 -7.31 -12.39 4.22
C HIS A 187 -7.77 -11.08 3.56
N THR A 188 -7.49 -9.93 4.18
CA THR A 188 -7.72 -8.60 3.58
C THR A 188 -6.99 -8.48 2.24
N ALA A 189 -5.73 -8.94 2.16
CA ALA A 189 -4.98 -8.92 0.90
C ALA A 189 -5.59 -9.81 -0.17
N LEU A 190 -6.01 -11.01 0.20
CA LEU A 190 -6.71 -11.91 -0.70
C LEU A 190 -7.98 -11.26 -1.23
N GLN A 191 -8.72 -10.52 -0.41
CA GLN A 191 -9.94 -9.83 -0.80
C GLN A 191 -9.68 -8.68 -1.78
N TYR A 192 -8.86 -7.68 -1.42
CA TYR A 192 -8.67 -6.52 -2.29
C TYR A 192 -7.96 -6.90 -3.60
N LEU A 193 -7.01 -7.85 -3.59
CA LEU A 193 -6.36 -8.33 -4.81
C LEU A 193 -7.35 -9.08 -5.71
N SER A 194 -8.21 -9.92 -5.14
CA SER A 194 -9.22 -10.66 -5.92
C SER A 194 -10.23 -9.73 -6.58
N TYR A 195 -10.62 -8.67 -5.90
CA TYR A 195 -11.56 -7.66 -6.39
C TYR A 195 -10.92 -6.80 -7.49
N ALA A 196 -9.66 -6.40 -7.32
CA ALA A 196 -8.89 -5.74 -8.36
C ALA A 196 -8.75 -6.62 -9.62
N LEU A 197 -8.42 -7.91 -9.45
CA LEU A 197 -8.37 -8.88 -10.56
C LEU A 197 -9.75 -9.17 -11.18
N ALA A 198 -10.84 -8.92 -10.46
CA ALA A 198 -12.20 -9.00 -10.98
C ALA A 198 -12.67 -7.71 -11.68
N GLY A 199 -11.82 -6.66 -11.72
CA GLY A 199 -12.15 -5.37 -12.33
C GLY A 199 -13.00 -4.44 -11.47
N ILE A 200 -13.13 -4.75 -10.18
CA ILE A 200 -13.90 -3.96 -9.19
C ILE A 200 -13.04 -3.64 -7.96
N PRO A 201 -11.89 -2.95 -8.12
CA PRO A 201 -11.08 -2.54 -6.98
C PRO A 201 -11.89 -1.63 -6.05
N TYR A 202 -11.62 -1.72 -4.75
CA TYR A 202 -12.28 -0.87 -3.74
C TYR A 202 -11.29 -0.31 -2.69
N MET A 203 -10.12 -0.94 -2.55
CA MET A 203 -9.05 -0.48 -1.68
C MET A 203 -7.69 -1.05 -2.11
N GLY A 204 -6.63 -0.40 -1.68
CA GLY A 204 -5.29 -0.96 -1.54
C GLY A 204 -4.86 -0.96 -0.07
N VAL A 205 -3.56 -1.00 0.18
CA VAL A 205 -3.00 -0.69 1.50
C VAL A 205 -1.90 0.34 1.31
N GLY A 206 -2.02 1.51 1.93
CA GLY A 206 -1.14 2.65 1.70
C GLY A 206 0.35 2.36 1.89
N ARG A 207 0.70 1.36 2.72
CA ARG A 207 2.09 0.94 2.97
C ARG A 207 2.77 0.17 1.82
N ASN A 208 2.00 -0.26 0.82
CA ASN A 208 2.51 -0.91 -0.38
C ASN A 208 1.54 -0.67 -1.56
N LEU A 209 1.43 0.60 -1.95
CA LEU A 209 0.54 1.07 -3.01
C LEU A 209 1.36 1.87 -4.02
N SER A 210 0.99 1.83 -5.30
CA SER A 210 1.59 2.70 -6.30
C SER A 210 0.52 3.24 -7.20
N TYR A 211 0.63 4.51 -7.59
CA TYR A 211 -0.23 5.11 -8.60
C TYR A 211 0.49 6.23 -9.36
N ARG A 212 -0.14 6.66 -10.46
CA ARG A 212 0.30 7.80 -11.26
C ARG A 212 0.05 9.13 -10.54
N LYS A 213 1.04 10.01 -10.50
CA LYS A 213 0.92 11.34 -9.91
C LYS A 213 -0.21 12.15 -10.53
N ASP A 214 -0.36 12.07 -11.85
CA ASP A 214 -1.45 12.71 -12.57
C ASP A 214 -2.83 12.23 -12.10
N LEU A 215 -3.00 10.96 -11.75
CA LEU A 215 -4.25 10.44 -11.19
C LEU A 215 -4.63 11.18 -9.89
N PHE A 216 -3.65 11.36 -8.99
CA PHE A 216 -3.87 12.12 -7.75
C PHE A 216 -4.24 13.58 -8.03
N LEU A 217 -3.56 14.23 -8.97
CA LEU A 217 -3.81 15.63 -9.30
C LEU A 217 -5.18 15.84 -9.98
N ARG A 218 -5.56 14.98 -10.93
CA ARG A 218 -6.88 15.03 -11.60
C ARG A 218 -8.05 14.84 -10.64
N ASN A 219 -7.85 14.07 -9.57
CA ASN A 219 -8.84 13.86 -8.51
C ASN A 219 -8.80 14.91 -7.40
N LYS A 220 -8.01 15.99 -7.54
CA LYS A 220 -7.84 17.06 -6.53
C LYS A 220 -7.35 16.53 -5.18
N GLY A 221 -6.45 15.54 -5.22
CA GLY A 221 -5.90 14.86 -4.06
C GLY A 221 -6.97 14.28 -3.13
N PHE A 222 -6.76 14.41 -1.81
CA PHE A 222 -7.71 13.89 -0.80
C PHE A 222 -8.80 14.89 -0.39
N SER A 223 -9.01 15.97 -1.14
CA SER A 223 -9.88 17.07 -0.74
C SER A 223 -11.31 16.65 -0.36
N ALA A 224 -11.86 15.62 -1.03
CA ALA A 224 -13.19 15.08 -0.73
C ALA A 224 -13.28 14.36 0.63
N ILE A 225 -12.15 13.86 1.15
CA ILE A 225 -12.09 12.99 2.35
C ILE A 225 -11.19 13.55 3.46
N ASN A 226 -10.75 14.81 3.37
CA ASN A 226 -9.86 15.43 4.37
C ASN A 226 -10.39 15.37 5.81
N HIS A 227 -11.71 15.41 5.97
CA HIS A 227 -12.40 15.36 7.26
C HIS A 227 -12.49 13.94 7.84
N ILE A 228 -12.16 12.91 7.05
CA ILE A 228 -12.17 11.50 7.44
C ILE A 228 -10.74 11.12 7.86
N PRO A 229 -10.51 10.46 9.01
CA PRO A 229 -9.17 10.07 9.44
C PRO A 229 -8.48 9.06 8.52
N SER A 230 -9.24 8.13 7.92
CA SER A 230 -8.74 7.03 7.07
C SER A 230 -9.18 7.20 5.60
N GLY A 231 -8.78 6.28 4.72
CA GLY A 231 -9.23 6.20 3.33
C GLY A 231 -8.28 6.80 2.30
N ASP A 232 -7.03 7.07 2.68
CA ASP A 232 -5.96 7.48 1.74
C ASP A 232 -5.54 6.36 0.77
N ASP A 233 -6.02 5.14 0.99
CA ASP A 233 -5.82 3.95 0.18
C ASP A 233 -7.13 3.32 -0.37
N ASP A 234 -8.27 4.01 -0.24
CA ASP A 234 -9.55 3.60 -0.85
C ASP A 234 -9.56 3.94 -2.36
N LEU A 235 -10.20 3.08 -3.17
CA LEU A 235 -10.19 3.14 -4.64
C LEU A 235 -11.57 3.33 -5.26
#